data_AF-A0A7Y5Q6N1-F1
#
_entry.id   AF-A0A7Y5Q6N1-F1
#
_cell.length_a   1.000
_cell.length_b   1.000
_cell.length_c   1.000
_cell.angle_alpha   90.00
_cell.angle_beta   90.00
_cell.angle_gamma   90.00
#
_symmetry.space_group_name_H-M   'P 1'
#
loop_
_entity.id
_entity.type
_entity.pdbx_description
1 polymer ?
#
loop_
_entity_poly.entity_id
_entity_poly.type
_entity_poly.pdbx_seq_one_letter_code
_entity_poly.pdbx_strand_id
1 'polypeptide(L)'
;VDPAIVADLPAAPTDPAALDQFVHAHIPWASDAAVWGLPWYFPTPGEVVRAGRGDCEAQAVVLASLLAARGVPYSFRASFSHLWVDYPGRLQRQGERDGEAMMANVGGRYRFRWPELPQLSEHFSAQVELLWTPLDPLRKILLLLGWPLICYARWRRRPMA
;
A
#
# COMPACT_ATOMS: atom_id res chain seq x y z
N VAL A 1 -12.33 2.90 2.68
CA VAL A 1 -12.54 4.37 2.69
C VAL A 1 -13.69 4.65 3.62
N ASP A 2 -13.57 5.67 4.47
CA ASP A 2 -14.59 6.04 5.45
C ASP A 2 -14.58 7.56 5.68
N PRO A 3 -15.52 8.32 5.08
CA PRO A 3 -15.60 9.77 5.26
C PRO A 3 -15.78 10.22 6.72
N ALA A 4 -16.29 9.36 7.61
CA ALA A 4 -16.53 9.72 9.00
C ALA A 4 -15.22 9.97 9.76
N ILE A 5 -14.12 9.33 9.33
CA ILE A 5 -12.81 9.47 9.99
C ILE A 5 -12.23 10.89 9.92
N VAL A 6 -12.77 11.75 9.03
CA VAL A 6 -12.33 13.14 8.92
C VAL A 6 -12.57 13.93 10.21
N ALA A 7 -13.57 13.52 11.02
CA ALA A 7 -13.83 14.14 12.32
C ALA A 7 -12.71 13.89 13.35
N ASP A 8 -11.95 12.81 13.17
CA ASP A 8 -10.86 12.41 14.08
C ASP A 8 -9.50 12.98 13.66
N LEU A 9 -9.43 13.66 12.52
CA LEU A 9 -8.22 14.32 12.01
C LEU A 9 -8.18 15.79 12.43
N PRO A 10 -6.97 16.39 12.52
CA PRO A 10 -6.83 17.84 12.60
C PRO A 10 -7.54 18.54 11.44
N ALA A 11 -7.83 19.84 11.61
CA ALA A 11 -8.52 20.64 10.62
C ALA A 11 -7.79 20.61 9.26
N ALA A 12 -8.29 19.76 8.35
CA ALA A 12 -7.70 19.55 7.04
C ALA A 12 -8.09 20.69 6.07
N PRO A 13 -7.20 21.09 5.14
CA PRO A 13 -7.51 22.06 4.11
C PRO A 13 -8.79 21.72 3.33
N THR A 14 -9.46 22.75 2.80
CA THR A 14 -10.61 22.56 1.91
C THR A 14 -10.18 22.32 0.46
N ASP A 15 -9.04 22.90 0.06
CA ASP A 15 -8.45 22.70 -1.27
C ASP A 15 -7.95 21.25 -1.44
N PRO A 16 -8.48 20.49 -2.42
CA PRO A 16 -8.02 19.13 -2.71
C PRO A 16 -6.51 19.04 -2.96
N ALA A 17 -5.90 20.05 -3.62
CA ALA A 17 -4.47 20.04 -3.92
C ALA A 17 -3.60 20.09 -2.65
N ALA A 18 -4.11 20.66 -1.56
CA ALA A 18 -3.43 20.74 -0.28
C ALA A 18 -3.63 19.48 0.60
N LEU A 19 -4.61 18.62 0.28
CA LEU A 19 -4.91 17.43 1.08
C LEU A 19 -3.78 16.39 1.03
N ASP A 20 -3.11 16.24 -0.11
CA ASP A 20 -1.98 15.30 -0.27
C ASP A 20 -0.85 15.66 0.72
N GLN A 21 -0.47 16.95 0.76
CA GLN A 21 0.56 17.45 1.66
C GLN A 21 0.12 17.40 3.11
N PHE A 22 -1.16 17.68 3.38
CA PHE A 22 -1.74 17.53 4.72
C PHE A 22 -1.61 16.09 5.22
N VAL A 23 -1.97 15.08 4.41
CA VAL A 23 -1.87 13.66 4.79
C VAL A 23 -0.42 13.27 5.03
N HIS A 24 0.51 13.66 4.14
CA HIS A 24 1.93 13.37 4.31
C HIS A 24 2.51 13.98 5.59
N ALA A 25 2.04 15.16 6.01
CA ALA A 25 2.48 15.83 7.22
C ALA A 25 1.91 15.19 8.50
N HIS A 26 0.68 14.65 8.44
CA HIS A 26 -0.03 14.14 9.62
C HIS A 26 0.03 12.62 9.76
N ILE A 27 0.34 11.89 8.69
CA ILE A 27 0.55 10.44 8.67
C ILE A 27 1.97 10.19 8.15
N PRO A 28 3.01 10.32 9.01
CA PRO A 28 4.39 10.09 8.61
C PRO A 28 4.58 8.67 8.09
N TRP A 29 5.52 8.54 7.15
CA TRP A 29 5.79 7.26 6.51
C TRP A 29 6.34 6.23 7.51
N ALA A 30 5.74 5.04 7.53
CA ALA A 30 6.25 3.88 8.25
C ALA A 30 5.77 2.59 7.57
N SER A 31 6.66 1.62 7.38
CA SER A 31 6.29 0.35 6.73
C SER A 31 5.28 -0.47 7.54
N ASP A 32 4.47 -1.27 6.87
CA ASP A 32 3.56 -2.23 7.50
C ASP A 32 4.23 -3.14 8.52
N ALA A 33 5.48 -3.54 8.28
CA ALA A 33 6.23 -4.36 9.22
C ALA A 33 6.46 -3.61 10.54
N ALA A 34 6.72 -2.31 10.49
CA ALA A 34 6.96 -1.46 11.65
C ALA A 34 5.68 -1.01 12.37
N VAL A 35 4.54 -0.94 11.66
CA VAL A 35 3.25 -0.50 12.25
C VAL A 35 2.42 -1.69 12.70
N TRP A 36 2.29 -2.72 11.85
CA TRP A 36 1.37 -3.85 12.02
C TRP A 36 2.08 -5.19 12.24
N GLY A 37 3.41 -5.24 12.10
CA GLY A 37 4.15 -6.49 12.22
C GLY A 37 3.89 -7.46 11.06
N LEU A 38 3.37 -6.97 9.94
CA LEU A 38 3.05 -7.74 8.73
C LEU A 38 3.92 -7.24 7.57
N PRO A 39 4.37 -8.13 6.66
CA PRO A 39 5.17 -7.71 5.51
C PRO A 39 4.37 -6.79 4.57
N TRP A 40 3.06 -6.98 4.51
CA TRP A 40 2.14 -6.16 3.74
C TRP A 40 0.73 -6.24 4.35
N TYR A 41 0.08 -5.10 4.54
CA TYR A 41 -1.23 -4.97 5.16
C TYR A 41 -1.96 -3.76 4.57
N PHE A 42 -3.24 -3.92 4.24
CA PHE A 42 -4.06 -2.82 3.74
C PHE A 42 -4.97 -2.32 4.87
N PRO A 43 -4.59 -1.25 5.60
CA PRO A 43 -5.32 -0.84 6.79
C PRO A 43 -6.65 -0.14 6.45
N THR A 44 -7.58 -0.19 7.39
CA THR A 44 -8.75 0.68 7.38
C THR A 44 -8.37 2.11 7.76
N PRO A 45 -9.13 3.15 7.32
CA PRO A 45 -8.82 4.53 7.68
C PRO A 45 -8.74 4.75 9.21
N GLY A 46 -9.61 4.09 9.98
CA GLY A 46 -9.60 4.21 11.45
C GLY A 46 -8.40 3.55 12.11
N GLU A 47 -7.82 2.51 11.52
CA GLU A 47 -6.53 1.97 11.96
C GLU A 47 -5.41 2.96 11.71
N VAL A 48 -5.36 3.57 10.52
CA VAL A 48 -4.33 4.55 10.16
C VAL A 48 -4.38 5.77 11.08
N VAL A 49 -5.57 6.33 11.31
CA VAL A 49 -5.72 7.51 12.19
C VAL A 49 -5.31 7.19 13.63
N ARG A 50 -5.64 5.99 14.13
CA ARG A 50 -5.21 5.55 15.47
C ARG A 50 -3.70 5.32 15.56
N ALA A 51 -3.09 4.76 14.51
CA ALA A 51 -1.64 4.55 14.47
C ALA A 51 -0.87 5.86 14.27
N GLY A 52 -1.47 6.84 13.59
CA GLY A 52 -0.88 8.13 13.29
C GLY A 52 0.31 8.07 12.31
N ARG A 53 0.53 6.93 11.65
CA ARG A 53 1.62 6.67 10.71
C ARG A 53 1.28 5.48 9.81
N GLY A 54 1.95 5.38 8.66
CA GLY A 54 1.79 4.26 7.74
C GLY A 54 2.43 4.56 6.38
N ASP A 55 2.42 3.58 5.49
CA ASP A 55 3.02 3.66 4.16
C ASP A 55 2.02 4.19 3.12
N CYS A 56 2.22 3.85 1.83
CA CYS A 56 1.46 4.44 0.75
C CYS A 56 -0.01 4.03 0.78
N GLU A 57 -0.32 2.78 1.17
CA GLU A 57 -1.68 2.27 1.34
C GLU A 57 -2.40 3.05 2.45
N ALA A 58 -1.72 3.23 3.59
CA ALA A 58 -2.26 3.96 4.73
C ALA A 58 -2.58 5.43 4.38
N GLN A 59 -1.64 6.13 3.74
CA GLN A 59 -1.85 7.51 3.31
C GLN A 59 -2.95 7.61 2.25
N ALA A 60 -3.00 6.66 1.31
CA ALA A 60 -4.02 6.62 0.26
C ALA A 60 -5.44 6.46 0.82
N VAL A 61 -5.66 5.58 1.79
CA VAL A 61 -7.01 5.39 2.36
C VAL A 61 -7.50 6.59 3.16
N VAL A 62 -6.59 7.32 3.82
CA VAL A 62 -6.91 8.58 4.52
C VAL A 62 -7.23 9.69 3.51
N LEU A 63 -6.40 9.86 2.49
CA LEU A 63 -6.61 10.85 1.43
C LEU A 63 -7.94 10.61 0.70
N ALA A 64 -8.23 9.37 0.31
CA ALA A 64 -9.51 8.99 -0.29
C ALA A 64 -10.70 9.31 0.63
N SER A 65 -10.56 9.13 1.94
CA SER A 65 -11.61 9.43 2.91
C SER A 65 -11.87 10.93 3.03
N LEU A 66 -10.82 11.75 3.01
CA LEU A 66 -10.90 13.22 3.00
C LEU A 66 -11.55 13.76 1.73
N LEU A 67 -11.22 13.20 0.57
CA LEU A 67 -11.81 13.54 -0.73
C LEU A 67 -13.28 13.13 -0.80
N ALA A 68 -13.60 11.91 -0.33
CA ALA A 68 -14.97 11.41 -0.26
C ALA A 68 -15.86 12.29 0.62
N ALA A 69 -15.37 12.72 1.79
CA ALA A 69 -16.10 13.63 2.68
C ALA A 69 -16.42 15.00 2.05
N ARG A 70 -15.63 15.40 1.04
CA ARG A 70 -15.80 16.67 0.30
C ARG A 70 -16.54 16.49 -1.03
N GLY A 71 -17.00 15.28 -1.35
CA GLY A 71 -17.64 14.98 -2.63
C GLY A 71 -16.71 15.11 -3.84
N VAL A 72 -15.39 15.07 -3.63
CA VAL A 72 -14.41 15.14 -4.71
C VAL A 72 -14.26 13.73 -5.30
N PRO A 73 -14.44 13.54 -6.62
CA PRO A 73 -14.25 12.24 -7.24
C PRO A 73 -12.77 11.86 -7.21
N TYR A 74 -12.50 10.58 -6.94
CA TYR A 74 -11.14 10.05 -6.85
C TYR A 74 -11.08 8.62 -7.42
N SER A 75 -9.87 8.17 -7.73
CA SER A 75 -9.59 6.81 -8.19
C SER A 75 -8.33 6.26 -7.53
N PHE A 76 -8.38 4.99 -7.14
CA PHE A 76 -7.16 4.29 -6.72
C PHE A 76 -6.35 3.89 -7.93
N ARG A 77 -5.05 4.14 -7.85
CA ARG A 77 -4.04 3.73 -8.81
C ARG A 77 -2.96 2.95 -8.09
N ALA A 78 -2.41 1.93 -8.75
CA ALA A 78 -1.30 1.18 -8.21
C ALA A 78 -0.32 0.78 -9.31
N SER A 79 0.96 0.81 -8.98
CA SER A 79 2.06 0.21 -9.73
C SER A 79 2.58 -1.03 -9.00
N PHE A 80 3.68 -1.61 -9.46
CA PHE A 80 4.26 -2.81 -8.83
C PHE A 80 4.79 -2.57 -7.40
N SER A 81 5.07 -1.32 -7.04
CA SER A 81 5.72 -0.97 -5.77
C SER A 81 5.10 0.24 -5.07
N HIS A 82 3.99 0.77 -5.57
CA HIS A 82 3.37 1.98 -5.01
C HIS A 82 1.87 2.01 -5.25
N LEU A 83 1.11 2.54 -4.29
CA LEU A 83 -0.33 2.74 -4.37
C LEU A 83 -0.67 4.18 -4.02
N TRP A 84 -1.53 4.81 -4.82
CA TRP A 84 -1.91 6.20 -4.63
C TRP A 84 -3.37 6.49 -5.01
N VAL A 85 -3.84 7.68 -4.64
CA VAL A 85 -5.15 8.19 -5.02
C VAL A 85 -4.97 9.31 -6.03
N ASP A 86 -5.68 9.22 -7.14
CA ASP A 86 -5.72 10.22 -8.20
C ASP A 86 -7.06 10.97 -8.16
N TYR A 87 -7.04 12.28 -8.42
CA TYR A 87 -8.22 13.16 -8.36
C TYR A 87 -8.04 14.37 -9.30
N PRO A 88 -9.13 15.03 -9.75
CA PRO A 88 -9.03 16.17 -10.66
C PRO A 88 -8.17 17.30 -10.09
N GLY A 89 -7.19 17.75 -10.87
CA GLY A 89 -6.28 18.84 -10.48
C GLY A 89 -5.07 18.40 -9.66
N ARG A 90 -4.86 17.09 -9.43
CA ARG A 90 -3.68 16.58 -8.75
C ARG A 90 -2.41 16.82 -9.57
N LEU A 91 -1.36 17.33 -8.93
CA LEU A 91 -0.03 17.41 -9.51
C LEU A 91 0.61 16.02 -9.49
N GLN A 92 0.99 15.49 -10.66
CA GLN A 92 1.59 14.16 -10.74
C GLN A 92 3.04 14.18 -10.19
N ARG A 93 3.33 13.23 -9.30
CA ARG A 93 4.67 13.00 -8.74
C ARG A 93 5.43 11.95 -9.57
N GLN A 94 6.76 11.94 -9.48
CA GLN A 94 7.55 10.85 -10.07
C GLN A 94 7.14 9.52 -9.42
N GLY A 95 6.96 8.45 -10.21
CA GLY A 95 6.44 7.17 -9.72
C GLY A 95 4.91 7.04 -9.68
N GLU A 96 4.18 8.14 -9.92
CA GLU A 96 2.71 8.20 -9.89
C GLU A 96 2.13 8.63 -11.26
N ARG A 97 2.82 8.29 -12.35
CA ARG A 97 2.43 8.67 -13.71
C ARG A 97 1.41 7.69 -14.30
N ASP A 98 0.51 8.18 -15.14
CA ASP A 98 -0.50 7.34 -15.82
C ASP A 98 0.11 6.19 -16.65
N GLY A 99 1.35 6.33 -17.12
CA GLY A 99 2.09 5.28 -17.83
C GLY A 99 2.61 4.15 -16.94
N GLU A 100 2.73 4.39 -15.63
CA GLU A 100 3.30 3.46 -14.64
C GLU A 100 2.22 2.73 -13.82
N ALA A 101 0.96 3.18 -13.92
CA ALA A 101 -0.17 2.56 -13.25
C ALA A 101 -0.51 1.21 -13.90
N MET A 102 -0.30 0.12 -13.17
CA MET A 102 -0.73 -1.22 -13.53
C MET A 102 -2.22 -1.43 -13.31
N MET A 103 -2.76 -0.82 -12.26
CA MET A 103 -4.16 -0.91 -11.91
C MET A 103 -4.74 0.50 -11.76
N ALA A 104 -5.86 0.75 -12.43
CA ALA A 104 -6.60 1.99 -12.31
C ALA A 104 -8.10 1.72 -12.18
N ASN A 105 -8.76 2.34 -11.21
CA ASN A 105 -10.22 2.37 -11.17
C ASN A 105 -10.74 3.47 -12.10
N VAL A 106 -11.31 3.10 -13.25
CA VAL A 106 -11.90 4.04 -14.21
C VAL A 106 -13.40 3.79 -14.26
N GLY A 107 -14.19 4.70 -13.69
CA GLY A 107 -15.66 4.62 -13.69
C GLY A 107 -16.21 3.38 -12.97
N GLY A 108 -15.60 2.99 -11.85
CA GLY A 108 -16.05 1.85 -11.03
C GLY A 108 -15.55 0.49 -11.51
N ARG A 109 -14.73 0.42 -12.57
CA ARG A 109 -14.10 -0.82 -13.05
C ARG A 109 -12.60 -0.72 -12.92
N TYR A 110 -11.99 -1.77 -12.36
CA TYR A 110 -10.54 -1.91 -12.35
C TYR A 110 -10.06 -2.32 -13.74
N ARG A 111 -9.22 -1.49 -14.34
CA ARG A 111 -8.47 -1.83 -15.56
C ARG A 111 -7.06 -2.19 -15.17
N PHE A 112 -6.63 -3.36 -15.64
CA PHE A 112 -5.27 -3.84 -15.48
C PHE A 112 -4.50 -3.60 -16.79
N ARG A 113 -3.33 -2.98 -16.68
CA ARG A 113 -2.38 -2.80 -17.78
C ARG A 113 -1.04 -3.37 -17.31
N TRP A 114 -0.44 -4.21 -18.14
CA TRP A 114 0.93 -4.63 -17.89
C TRP A 114 1.85 -3.44 -18.16
N PRO A 115 2.70 -3.04 -17.18
CA PRO A 115 3.67 -1.99 -17.40
C PRO A 115 4.77 -2.52 -18.30
N GLU A 116 5.30 -1.65 -19.16
CA GLU A 116 6.61 -1.88 -19.74
C GLU A 116 7.61 -1.68 -18.59
N LEU A 117 8.26 -2.75 -18.14
CA LEU A 117 9.19 -2.74 -16.99
C LEU A 117 10.65 -2.75 -17.48
N PRO A 118 11.20 -1.64 -17.99
CA PRO A 118 12.61 -1.59 -18.37
C PRO A 118 13.55 -1.69 -17.15
N GLN A 119 13.05 -1.59 -15.92
CA GLN A 119 13.83 -1.49 -14.67
C GLN A 119 13.47 -2.58 -13.64
N LEU A 120 13.28 -3.83 -14.08
CA LEU A 120 12.88 -4.96 -13.21
C LEU A 120 13.74 -5.10 -11.94
N SER A 121 15.05 -4.81 -12.04
CA SER A 121 15.99 -4.88 -10.92
C SER A 121 15.74 -3.84 -9.84
N GLU A 122 15.30 -2.64 -10.22
CA GLU A 122 15.02 -1.55 -9.28
C GLU A 122 13.73 -1.85 -8.50
N HIS A 123 12.69 -2.30 -9.19
CA HIS A 123 11.45 -2.76 -8.56
C HIS A 123 11.68 -3.96 -7.63
N PHE A 124 12.51 -4.91 -8.02
CA PHE A 124 12.87 -6.04 -7.18
C PHE A 124 13.64 -5.60 -5.93
N SER A 125 14.61 -4.69 -6.08
CA SER A 125 15.39 -4.17 -4.96
C SER A 125 14.51 -3.42 -3.97
N ALA A 126 13.58 -2.59 -4.46
CA ALA A 126 12.60 -1.90 -3.63
C ALA A 126 11.70 -2.88 -2.86
N GLN A 127 11.25 -3.96 -3.50
CA GLN A 127 10.46 -5.01 -2.86
C GLN A 127 11.27 -5.76 -1.78
N VAL A 128 12.54 -6.08 -2.02
CA VAL A 128 13.42 -6.68 -1.02
C VAL A 128 13.61 -5.73 0.16
N GLU A 129 13.84 -4.46 -0.10
CA GLU A 129 14.01 -3.44 0.94
C GLU A 129 12.76 -3.28 1.80
N LEU A 130 11.57 -3.29 1.18
CA LEU A 130 10.30 -3.13 1.87
C LEU A 130 9.87 -4.40 2.63
N LEU A 131 9.99 -5.57 2.00
CA LEU A 131 9.40 -6.81 2.51
C LEU A 131 10.39 -7.73 3.24
N TRP A 132 11.65 -7.76 2.81
CA TRP A 132 12.63 -8.72 3.31
C TRP A 132 13.55 -8.12 4.38
N THR A 133 14.05 -6.90 4.16
CA THR A 133 14.97 -6.24 5.09
C THR A 133 14.39 -6.10 6.51
N PRO A 134 13.12 -5.67 6.70
CA PRO A 134 12.57 -5.44 8.04
C PRO A 134 12.19 -6.71 8.81
N LEU A 135 12.21 -7.88 8.16
CA LEU A 135 11.83 -9.14 8.81
C LEU A 135 12.90 -9.60 9.82
N ASP A 136 12.42 -9.98 11.01
CA ASP A 136 13.24 -10.61 12.04
C ASP A 136 13.93 -11.90 11.53
N PRO A 137 15.14 -12.22 12.01
CA PRO A 137 15.86 -13.44 11.61
C PRO A 137 15.04 -14.72 11.75
N LEU A 138 14.23 -14.83 12.80
CA LEU A 138 13.38 -16.00 13.02
C LEU A 138 12.34 -16.18 11.91
N ARG A 139 11.73 -15.10 11.43
CA ARG A 139 10.75 -15.13 10.35
C ARG A 139 11.39 -15.53 9.02
N LYS A 140 12.61 -15.03 8.76
CA LYS A 140 13.42 -15.43 7.59
C LYS A 140 13.72 -16.93 7.62
N ILE A 141 14.14 -17.45 8.77
CA ILE A 141 14.40 -18.88 8.97
C ILE A 141 13.13 -19.71 8.75
N LEU A 142 12.00 -19.31 9.34
CA LEU A 142 10.72 -20.00 9.17
C LEU A 142 10.25 -20.00 7.71
N LEU A 143 10.39 -18.89 6.99
CA LEU A 143 10.06 -18.81 5.57
C LEU A 143 10.93 -19.76 4.71
N LEU A 144 12.23 -19.82 4.99
CA LEU A 144 13.16 -20.67 4.23
C LEU A 144 13.04 -22.15 4.59
N LEU A 145 12.85 -22.48 5.88
CA LEU A 145 12.78 -23.87 6.36
C LEU A 145 11.37 -24.45 6.34
N GLY A 146 10.33 -23.63 6.29
CA GLY A 146 8.94 -24.07 6.24
C GLY A 146 8.66 -24.96 5.03
N TRP A 147 9.14 -24.56 3.85
CA TRP A 147 8.99 -25.35 2.62
C TRP A 147 9.62 -26.75 2.69
N PRO A 148 10.92 -26.91 3.04
CA PRO A 148 11.51 -28.24 3.16
C PRO A 148 10.86 -29.06 4.29
N LEU A 149 10.42 -28.44 5.39
CA LEU A 149 9.67 -29.14 6.45
C LEU A 149 8.32 -29.66 5.96
N ILE A 150 7.57 -28.86 5.19
CA ILE A 150 6.29 -29.28 4.58
C ILE A 150 6.54 -30.43 3.59
N CYS A 151 7.55 -30.31 2.73
CA CYS A 151 7.93 -31.36 1.78
C CYS A 151 8.33 -32.65 2.50
N TYR A 152 9.14 -32.55 3.56
CA TYR A 152 9.57 -33.69 4.37
C TYR A 152 8.40 -34.36 5.10
N ALA A 153 7.53 -33.57 5.75
CA ALA A 153 6.34 -34.08 6.42
C ALA A 153 5.39 -34.79 5.45
N ARG A 154 5.22 -34.25 4.24
CA ARG A 154 4.44 -34.88 3.17
C ARG A 154 5.09 -36.17 2.68
N TRP A 155 6.42 -36.19 2.51
CA TRP A 155 7.17 -37.37 2.11
C TRP A 155 7.03 -38.52 3.12
N ARG A 156 7.18 -38.25 4.42
CA ARG A 156 7.03 -39.28 5.47
C ARG A 156 5.61 -39.87 5.56
N ARG A 157 4.58 -39.13 5.14
CA ARG A 157 3.18 -39.58 5.17
C ARG A 157 2.77 -40.37 3.92
N ARG A 158 3.67 -40.59 2.96
CA ARG A 158 3.38 -41.47 1.82
C ARG A 158 3.35 -42.92 2.30
N PRO A 159 2.23 -43.65 2.15
CA PRO A 159 2.23 -45.08 2.41
C PRO A 159 3.22 -45.76 1.46
N MET A 160 4.05 -46.66 1.98
CA MET A 160 4.84 -47.55 1.15
C MET A 160 3.86 -48.46 0.40
N ALA A 161 3.75 -48.26 -0.90
CA ALA A 161 3.08 -49.17 -1.82
C ALA A 161 3.97 -50.38 -2.10
#